data_AF-A0A4Q3ZGT5-F1
#
_entry.id   AF-A0A4Q3ZGT5-F1
#
_cell.length_a   1.000
_cell.length_b   1.000
_cell.length_c   1.000
_cell.angle_alpha   90.00
_cell.angle_beta   90.00
_cell.angle_gamma   90.00
#
_symmetry.space_group_name_H-M   'P 1'
#
loop_
_entity.id
_entity.type
_entity.pdbx_description
1 polymer ?
#
loop_
_entity_poly.entity_id
_entity_poly.type
_entity_poly.pdbx_seq_one_letter_code
_entity_poly.pdbx_strand_id
1 'polypeptide(L)' 'MAAIPFDTLALARKLEQAGFPAGQAQDTAAALADVMGTAQLVTQDYLELKLRDLEQRLIIKLGAMIAASVVAVATLVKLL' A
#
# COMPACT_ATOMS: atom_id res chain seq x y z
N MET A 1 -5.23 -10.42 -7.30
CA MET A 1 -5.60 -9.09 -6.78
C MET A 1 -6.94 -8.75 -7.39
N ALA A 2 -8.03 -8.83 -6.62
CA ALA A 2 -9.33 -8.42 -7.12
C ALA A 2 -9.36 -6.89 -7.10
N ALA A 3 -9.29 -6.25 -8.27
CA ALA A 3 -9.56 -4.83 -8.37
C ALA A 3 -11.00 -4.61 -7.89
N ILE A 4 -11.20 -3.75 -6.90
CA ILE A 4 -12.56 -3.34 -6.52
C ILE A 4 -13.04 -2.45 -7.66
N PRO A 5 -14.02 -2.87 -8.49
CA PRO A 5 -14.46 -2.07 -9.61
C PRO A 5 -15.15 -0.81 -9.09
N PHE A 6 -14.75 0.35 -9.62
CA PHE A 6 -15.44 1.60 -9.36
C PHE A 6 -16.76 1.60 -10.15
N ASP A 7 -17.89 1.52 -9.46
CA ASP A 7 -19.23 1.48 -10.09
C ASP A 7 -19.69 2.90 -10.47
N THR A 8 -19.37 3.28 -11.70
CA THR A 8 -19.72 4.58 -12.28
C THR A 8 -21.23 4.80 -12.35
N LEU A 9 -22.00 3.75 -12.61
CA LEU A 9 -23.45 3.84 -12.73
C LEU A 9 -24.10 4.07 -11.36
N ALA A 10 -23.63 3.39 -10.32
CA ALA A 10 -24.11 3.61 -8.96
C ALA A 10 -23.80 5.03 -8.46
N LEU A 11 -22.63 5.59 -8.82
CA LEU A 11 -22.29 6.97 -8.48
C LEU A 11 -23.18 7.98 -9.23
N ALA A 12 -23.35 7.82 -10.55
CA ALA A 12 -24.19 8.71 -11.35
C ALA A 12 -25.63 8.76 -10.80
N ARG A 13 -26.21 7.59 -10.48
CA ARG A 13 -27.56 7.52 -9.87
C ARG A 13 -27.64 8.23 -8.52
N LYS A 14 -26.61 8.13 -7.68
CA LYS A 14 -26.57 8.86 -6.40
C LYS A 14 -26.50 10.38 -6.61
N LEU A 15 -25.74 10.82 -7.61
CA LEU A 15 -25.66 12.24 -7.96
C LEU A 15 -27.00 12.77 -8.49
N GLU A 16 -27.67 12.00 -9.36
CA GLU A 16 -29.03 12.33 -9.84
C GLU A 16 -30.03 12.43 -8.67
N GLN A 17 -30.00 11.50 -7.72
CA GLN A 17 -30.83 11.54 -6.51
C GLN A 17 -30.51 12.74 -5.62
N ALA A 18 -29.28 13.25 -5.66
CA ALA A 18 -28.87 14.46 -4.97
C ALA A 18 -29.24 15.75 -5.74
N GLY A 19 -29.88 15.65 -6.90
CA GLY A 19 -30.37 16.78 -7.69
C GLY A 19 -29.44 17.21 -8.83
N PHE A 20 -28.39 16.44 -9.15
CA PHE A 20 -27.55 16.73 -10.30
C PHE A 20 -28.32 16.38 -11.59
N PRO A 21 -28.23 17.22 -12.64
CA PRO A 21 -28.71 16.84 -13.97
C PRO A 21 -28.03 15.55 -14.46
N ALA A 22 -28.77 14.68 -15.12
CA ALA A 22 -28.28 13.37 -15.55
C ALA A 22 -26.95 13.42 -16.34
N GLY A 23 -26.79 14.41 -17.24
CA GLY A 23 -25.54 14.62 -17.96
C GLY A 23 -24.36 14.92 -17.04
N GLN A 24 -24.54 15.87 -16.10
CA GLN A 24 -23.49 16.21 -15.13
C GLN A 24 -23.17 15.04 -14.20
N ALA A 25 -24.17 14.28 -13.78
CA ALA A 25 -23.97 13.10 -12.93
C ALA A 25 -23.13 12.03 -13.63
N GLN A 26 -23.41 11.76 -14.90
CA GLN A 26 -22.66 10.81 -15.72
C GLN A 26 -21.25 11.29 -16.01
N ASP A 27 -21.08 12.54 -16.44
CA ASP A 27 -19.76 13.12 -16.73
C ASP A 27 -18.87 13.15 -15.48
N THR A 28 -19.44 13.48 -14.33
CA THR A 28 -18.71 13.49 -13.05
C THR A 28 -18.29 12.07 -12.66
N ALA A 29 -19.18 11.09 -12.79
CA ALA A 29 -18.86 9.70 -12.46
C ALA A 29 -17.80 9.12 -13.41
N ALA A 30 -17.84 9.48 -14.70
CA ALA A 30 -16.84 9.10 -15.69
C ALA A 30 -15.47 9.73 -15.40
N ALA A 31 -15.42 11.03 -15.12
CA ALA A 31 -14.18 11.72 -14.76
C ALA A 31 -13.54 11.13 -13.50
N LEU A 32 -14.35 10.80 -12.48
CA LEU A 32 -13.84 10.19 -11.25
C LEU A 32 -13.28 8.78 -11.50
N ALA A 33 -13.91 8.00 -12.38
CA ALA A 33 -13.43 6.67 -12.74
C ALA A 33 -12.11 6.70 -13.51
N ASP A 34 -11.92 7.70 -14.38
CA ASP A 34 -10.67 7.87 -15.13
C ASP A 34 -9.51 8.23 -14.19
N VAL A 35 -9.74 9.13 -13.23
CA VAL A 35 -8.77 9.45 -12.17
C VAL A 35 -8.49 8.24 -11.27
N MET A 36 -9.51 7.47 -10.90
CA MET A 36 -9.34 6.25 -10.10
C MET A 36 -8.62 5.14 -10.87
N GLY A 37 -8.83 5.04 -12.19
CA GLY A 37 -8.18 4.05 -13.06
C GLY A 37 -6.71 4.37 -13.36
N THR A 38 -6.33 5.65 -13.33
CA THR A 38 -4.94 6.11 -13.49
C THR A 38 -4.15 6.10 -12.19
N ALA A 39 -4.82 6.18 -11.03
CA ALA A 39 -4.17 6.13 -9.74
C ALA A 39 -3.68 4.70 -9.43
N GLN A 40 -2.37 4.55 -9.22
CA GLN A 40 -1.78 3.28 -8.79
C GLN A 40 -2.00 3.08 -7.28
N LEU A 41 -3.25 2.76 -6.93
CA LEU A 41 -3.69 2.59 -5.56
C LEU A 41 -3.27 1.22 -5.03
N VAL A 42 -2.79 1.21 -3.79
CA VAL A 42 -2.53 -0.01 -3.03
C VAL A 42 -3.47 -0.04 -1.83
N THR A 43 -3.88 -1.24 -1.41
CA THR A 43 -4.67 -1.38 -0.18
C THR A 43 -3.78 -1.12 1.03
N GLN A 44 -4.40 -0.67 2.12
CA GLN A 44 -3.71 -0.53 3.41
C GLN A 44 -3.08 -1.86 3.84
N ASP A 45 -3.81 -2.96 3.71
CA ASP A 45 -3.32 -4.32 4.02
C ASP A 45 -2.07 -4.70 3.22
N TYR A 46 -2.02 -4.31 1.94
CA TYR A 46 -0.85 -4.55 1.10
C TYR A 46 0.37 -3.78 1.62
N LEU A 47 0.17 -2.51 2.00
CA LEU A 47 1.24 -1.69 2.54
C LEU A 47 1.74 -2.22 3.88
N GLU A 48 0.83 -2.60 4.78
CA GLU A 48 1.16 -3.18 6.08
C GLU A 48 1.95 -4.48 5.92
N LEU A 49 1.56 -5.34 4.98
CA LEU A 49 2.28 -6.57 4.66
C LEU A 49 3.72 -6.29 4.16
N LYS A 50 3.90 -5.26 3.31
CA LYS A 50 5.23 -4.86 2.84
C LYS A 50 6.09 -4.25 3.94
N LEU A 51 5.51 -3.44 4.82
CA LEU A 51 6.21 -2.87 5.96
C LEU A 51 6.67 -3.96 6.93
N ARG A 52 5.83 -4.96 7.19
CA ARG A 52 6.19 -6.11 8.05
C ARG A 52 7.31 -6.95 7.45
N ASP A 53 7.32 -7.20 6.15
CA ASP A 53 8.43 -7.88 5.45
C ASP A 53 9.74 -7.07 5.57
N LEU A 54 9.67 -5.75 5.38
CA LEU A 54 10.83 -4.88 5.55
C LEU A 54 11.35 -4.89 6.99
N GLU A 55 10.48 -4.77 7.99
CA GLU A 55 10.82 -4.83 9.40
C GLU A 55 11.52 -6.15 9.75
N GLN A 56 10.95 -7.29 9.32
CA GLN A 56 11.54 -8.60 9.55
C GLN A 56 12.93 -8.72 8.92
N ARG A 57 13.11 -8.28 7.67
CA ARG A 57 14.43 -8.27 7.02
C ARG A 57 15.42 -7.39 7.76
N LEU A 58 14.97 -6.26 8.28
CA LEU A 58 15.81 -5.32 9.04
C LEU A 58 16.25 -5.98 10.35
N ILE A 59 15.32 -6.56 11.11
CA ILE A 59 15.61 -7.30 12.35
C ILE A 59 16.62 -8.41 12.10
N ILE A 60 16.44 -9.23 11.07
CA ILE A 60 17.37 -10.32 10.74
C ILE A 60 18.76 -9.78 10.40
N LYS A 61 18.84 -8.77 9.52
CA LYS A 61 20.13 -8.21 9.09
C LYS A 61 20.88 -7.52 10.24
N LEU A 62 20.19 -6.73 11.06
CA LEU A 62 20.80 -6.08 12.22
C LEU A 62 21.21 -7.10 13.28
N GLY A 63 20.34 -8.08 13.57
CA GLY A 63 20.66 -9.16 14.50
C GLY A 63 21.90 -9.95 14.06
N ALA A 64 22.01 -10.26 12.77
CA ALA A 64 23.18 -10.94 12.21
C ALA A 64 24.45 -10.08 12.32
N MET A 65 24.38 -8.78 12.03
CA MET A 65 25.52 -7.87 12.18
C MET A 65 25.99 -7.78 13.64
N ILE A 66 25.05 -7.70 14.60
CA ILE A 66 25.36 -7.66 16.03
C ILE A 66 25.97 -9.00 16.48
N ALA A 67 25.40 -10.13 16.07
CA ALA A 67 25.96 -11.43 16.41
C ALA A 67 27.39 -11.60 15.84
N ALA A 68 27.60 -11.20 14.59
CA ALA A 68 28.92 -11.24 13.95
C ALA A 68 29.94 -10.35 14.67
N SER A 69 29.55 -9.14 15.09
CA SER A 69 30.45 -8.24 15.83
C SER A 69 30.80 -8.79 17.22
N VAL A 70 29.83 -9.37 17.93
CA VAL A 70 30.06 -10.03 19.23
C VAL A 70 31.01 -11.22 19.08
N VAL A 71 30.82 -12.06 18.07
CA VAL A 71 31.71 -13.19 17.78
C VAL A 71 33.12 -12.69 17.47
N ALA A 72 33.26 -11.68 16.62
CA ALA A 72 34.55 -11.09 16.28
C ALA A 72 35.29 -10.57 17.54
N VAL A 73 34.61 -9.80 18.39
CA VAL A 73 35.20 -9.29 19.63
C VAL A 73 35.59 -10.44 20.58
N ALA A 74 34.73 -11.44 20.76
CA ALA A 74 35.03 -12.59 21.60
C ALA A 74 36.25 -13.38 21.12
N THR A 75 36.40 -13.53 19.80
CA THR A 75 37.57 -14.20 19.22
C THR A 75 38.86 -13.41 19.45
N LEU A 76 38.81 -12.07 19.31
CA LEU A 76 39.96 -11.19 19.57
C LEU A 76 40.39 -11.22 21.03
N VAL A 77 39.43 -11.18 21.96
CA VAL A 77 39.71 -11.24 23.42
C VAL A 77 40.34 -12.58 23.82
N LYS A 78 39.99 -13.67 23.14
CA LYS A 78 40.58 -15.00 23.44
C LYS A 78 41.97 -15.19 22.82
N LEU A 79 42.32 -14.41 21.80
CA LEU A 79 43.59 -14.50 21.05
C LEU A 79 44.69 -13.57 21.60
N LEU A 80 44.31 -12.46 22.24
CA LEU A 80 45.21 -11.54 22.97
C LEU A 80 45.47 -12.04 24.39
#